data_AF-A0A662IKB1-F1
#
_entry.id   AF-A0A662IKB1-F1
#
_cell.length_a   1.000
_cell.length_b   1.000
_cell.length_c   1.000
_cell.angle_alpha   90.00
_cell.angle_beta   90.00
_cell.angle_gamma   90.00
#
_symmetry.space_group_name_H-M   'P 1'
#
loop_
_entity.id
_entity.type
_entity.pdbx_description
1 polymer ?
#
loop_
_entity_poly.entity_id
_entity_poly.type
_entity_poly.pdbx_seq_one_letter_code
_entity_poly.pdbx_strand_id
1 'polypeptide(L)' 'MVKNYKGLTAKIIKLLEEDPGQPVKDLARKLGVNRTYLAGYLKALEDQGYVKSKRIGPARVYFNVEQVGEGAGK' A
#
# COMPACT_ATOMS: atom_id res chain seq x y z
N MET A 1 14.76 9.69 -1.79
CA MET A 1 14.07 11.01 -1.86
C MET A 1 13.22 11.13 -0.61
N VAL A 2 13.39 12.16 0.24
CA VAL A 2 12.62 12.26 1.50
C VAL A 2 11.17 12.65 1.19
N LYS A 3 10.28 11.64 1.07
CA LYS A 3 8.85 11.89 0.87
C LYS A 3 8.22 12.20 2.23
N ASN A 4 7.76 13.44 2.42
CA ASN A 4 7.11 13.87 3.66
C ASN A 4 5.63 13.45 3.68
N TYR A 5 5.37 12.16 3.90
CA TYR A 5 4.02 11.66 4.09
C TYR A 5 3.42 12.18 5.41
N LYS A 6 2.14 12.55 5.41
CA LYS A 6 1.41 12.98 6.61
C LYS A 6 0.22 12.07 6.89
N GLY A 7 -0.17 11.97 8.15
CA GLY A 7 -1.40 11.29 8.57
C GLY A 7 -1.44 9.80 8.24
N LEU A 8 -2.56 9.34 7.68
CA LEU A 8 -2.81 7.93 7.39
C LEU A 8 -1.84 7.36 6.35
N THR A 9 -1.45 8.15 5.35
CA THR A 9 -0.48 7.74 4.33
C THR A 9 0.85 7.34 4.95
N ALA A 10 1.38 8.13 5.89
CA ALA A 10 2.65 7.81 6.57
C ALA A 10 2.58 6.47 7.31
N LYS A 11 1.44 6.18 7.96
CA LYS A 11 1.23 4.90 8.65
C LYS A 11 1.14 3.72 7.68
N ILE A 12 0.44 3.90 6.55
CA ILE A 12 0.35 2.87 5.50
C ILE A 12 1.73 2.58 4.91
N ILE A 13 2.47 3.61 4.52
CA ILE A 13 3.79 3.45 3.93
C ILE A 13 4.71 2.73 4.92
N LYS A 14 4.76 3.18 6.18
CA LYS A 14 5.56 2.51 7.22
C LYS A 14 5.21 1.03 7.39
N LEU A 15 3.92 0.69 7.44
CA LEU A 15 3.49 -0.72 7.53
C LEU A 15 3.92 -1.54 6.31
N LEU A 16 3.91 -0.94 5.11
CA LEU A 16 4.33 -1.61 3.87
C LEU A 16 5.85 -1.65 3.69
N GLU A 17 6.60 -0.77 4.36
CA GLU A 17 8.07 -0.84 4.46
C GLU A 17 8.50 -1.98 5.39
N GLU A 18 7.84 -2.11 6.55
CA GLU A 18 8.13 -3.17 7.53
C GLU A 18 7.65 -4.55 7.06
N ASP A 19 6.48 -4.62 6.41
CA ASP A 19 5.84 -5.88 6.01
C ASP A 19 5.14 -5.68 4.65
N PRO A 20 5.85 -5.86 3.52
CA PRO A 20 5.28 -5.67 2.19
C PRO A 20 4.36 -6.82 1.77
N GLY A 21 3.46 -6.56 0.81
CA GLY A 21 2.56 -7.61 0.30
C GLY A 21 1.39 -7.91 1.22
N GLN A 22 1.02 -6.97 2.09
CA GLN A 22 -0.14 -7.13 2.95
C GLN A 22 -1.46 -6.90 2.20
N PRO A 23 -2.50 -7.72 2.48
CA PRO A 23 -3.83 -7.49 1.94
C PRO A 23 -4.54 -6.36 2.68
N VAL A 24 -5.54 -5.77 2.01
CA VAL A 24 -6.35 -4.67 2.56
C VAL A 24 -6.96 -5.01 3.93
N LYS A 25 -7.34 -6.27 4.15
CA LYS A 25 -7.92 -6.74 5.41
C LYS A 25 -6.95 -6.55 6.58
N ASP A 26 -5.68 -6.93 6.41
CA ASP A 26 -4.69 -6.86 7.47
C ASP A 26 -4.23 -5.43 7.72
N LEU A 27 -4.05 -4.63 6.66
CA LEU A 27 -3.79 -3.20 6.79
C LEU A 27 -4.93 -2.48 7.54
N ALA A 28 -6.19 -2.79 7.21
CA ALA A 28 -7.35 -2.20 7.88
C ALA A 28 -7.38 -2.55 9.37
N ARG A 29 -7.08 -3.80 9.71
CA ARG A 29 -7.00 -4.28 11.09
C ARG A 29 -5.87 -3.60 11.87
N LYS A 30 -4.67 -3.51 11.29
CA LYS A 30 -3.50 -2.87 11.93
C LYS A 30 -3.71 -1.36 12.12
N LEU A 31 -4.38 -0.71 11.18
CA LEU A 31 -4.65 0.74 11.23
C LEU A 31 -5.91 1.11 12.00
N GLY A 32 -6.75 0.14 12.38
CA GLY A 32 -8.01 0.38 13.08
C GLY A 32 -9.04 1.13 12.23
N VAL A 33 -9.02 0.95 10.91
CA VAL A 33 -9.90 1.66 9.97
C VAL A 33 -10.84 0.70 9.24
N ASN A 34 -11.93 1.24 8.72
CA ASN A 34 -12.88 0.45 7.92
C ASN A 34 -12.22 -0.09 6.64
N ARG A 35 -12.46 -1.36 6.32
CA ARG A 35 -11.87 -2.04 5.15
C ARG A 35 -12.25 -1.41 3.81
N THR A 36 -13.50 -0.97 3.65
CA THR A 36 -13.99 -0.33 2.41
C THR A 36 -13.37 1.05 2.25
N TYR A 37 -13.31 1.82 3.35
CA TYR A 37 -12.61 3.11 3.37
C TYR A 37 -11.14 2.95 2.97
N LEU A 38 -10.44 1.99 3.58
CA LEU A 38 -9.04 1.76 3.27
C LEU A 38 -8.83 1.25 1.84
N ALA A 39 -9.75 0.42 1.31
CA ALA A 39 -9.67 -0.04 -0.07
C ALA A 39 -9.72 1.13 -1.06
N GLY A 40 -10.66 2.07 -0.86
CA GLY A 40 -10.76 3.28 -1.68
C GLY A 40 -9.53 4.18 -1.52
N TYR A 41 -9.06 4.34 -0.29
CA TYR A 41 -7.87 5.15 0.00
C TYR A 41 -6.60 4.58 -0.63
N LEU A 42 -6.37 3.27 -0.52
CA LEU A 42 -5.24 2.58 -1.13
C LEU A 42 -5.28 2.64 -2.67
N LYS A 43 -6.48 2.57 -3.27
CA LYS A 43 -6.63 2.78 -4.71
C LYS A 43 -6.21 4.19 -5.11
N ALA A 44 -6.66 5.22 -4.38
CA ALA A 44 -6.23 6.59 -4.65
C ALA A 44 -4.72 6.79 -4.47
N LEU A 45 -4.09 6.12 -3.51
CA LEU A 45 -2.63 6.13 -3.32
C LEU A 45 -1.89 5.39 -4.44
N GLU A 46 -2.46 4.31 -4.97
CA GLU A 46 -1.95 3.59 -6.14
C GLU A 46 -2.01 4.47 -7.39
N ASP A 47 -3.13 5.14 -7.64
CA ASP A 47 -3.32 6.06 -8.76
C ASP A 47 -2.35 7.26 -8.69
N GLN A 48 -1.98 7.70 -7.48
CA GLN A 48 -0.97 8.75 -7.25
C GLN A 48 0.48 8.23 -7.30
N GLY A 49 0.70 6.93 -7.47
CA GLY A 49 2.03 6.34 -7.54
C GLY A 49 2.78 6.25 -6.21
N TYR A 50 2.06 6.22 -5.07
CA TYR A 50 2.66 6.05 -3.75
C TYR A 50 2.78 4.58 -3.33
N VAL A 51 1.87 3.73 -3.79
CA VAL A 51 1.89 2.28 -3.57
C VAL A 51 1.61 1.55 -4.87
N LYS A 52 1.90 0.26 -4.92
CA LYS A 52 1.47 -0.62 -6.01
C LYS A 52 0.75 -1.81 -5.43
N SER A 53 -0.22 -2.35 -6.15
CA SER A 53 -0.88 -3.58 -5.78
C SER A 53 -0.52 -4.73 -6.72
N LYS A 54 -0.61 -5.94 -6.18
CA LYS A 54 -0.60 -7.18 -6.96
C LYS A 54 -1.75 -8.05 -6.51
N ARG A 55 -2.31 -8.83 -7.44
CA ARG A 55 -3.28 -9.87 -7.09
C ARG A 55 -2.54 -11.16 -6.80
N ILE A 56 -2.72 -11.71 -5.60
CA ILE A 56 -2.19 -13.01 -5.18
C ILE A 56 -3.39 -13.85 -4.74
N GLY A 57 -3.77 -14.80 -5.60
CA GLY A 57 -5.01 -15.57 -5.43
C GLY A 57 -6.26 -14.66 -5.39
N PRO A 58 -7.18 -14.84 -4.42
CA PRO A 58 -8.36 -13.99 -4.28
C PRO A 58 -8.06 -12.61 -3.66
N ALA A 59 -6.85 -12.41 -3.11
CA ALA A 59 -6.51 -11.19 -2.38
C ALA A 59 -5.76 -10.18 -3.25
N ARG A 60 -6.04 -8.90 -3.02
CA ARG A 60 -5.24 -7.77 -3.50
C ARG A 60 -4.31 -7.33 -2.38
N VAL A 61 -3.01 -7.43 -2.64
CA VAL A 61 -1.95 -7.06 -1.70
C VAL A 61 -1.24 -5.80 -2.18
N TYR A 62 -0.71 -5.01 -1.26
CA TYR A 62 -0.07 -3.73 -1.57
C TYR A 62 1.42 -3.72 -1.17
N PHE A 63 2.19 -2.90 -1.86
CA PHE A 63 3.63 -2.73 -1.72
C PHE A 63 3.97 -1.23 -1.79
N ASN A 64 5.01 -0.80 -1.07
CA ASN A 64 5.60 0.53 -1.30
C ASN A 64 6.30 0.54 -2.67
N VAL A 65 6.16 1.62 -3.43
CA VAL A 65 6.80 1.81 -4.74
C VAL A 65 8.32 1.72 -4.70
N GLU A 66 8.95 1.97 -3.53
CA GLU A 66 10.40 1.84 -3.35
C GLU A 66 10.90 0.40 -3.41
N GLN A 67 10.03 -0.58 -3.16
CA GLN A 67 10.35 -2.01 -3.33
C GLN A 67 10.01 -2.54 -4.73
N VAL A 68 9.47 -1.69 -5.61
CA VAL A 68 9.23 -2.02 -7.02
C VAL A 68 10.24 -1.27 -7.88
N GLY A 69 11.53 -1.45 -7.55
CA GLY A 69 12.65 -1.07 -8.40
C GLY A 69 13.07 -2.24 -9.29
N GLU A 70 13.09 -1.97 -10.60
CA GLU A 70 13.76 -2.74 -11.66
C GLU A 70 13.19 -4.13 -12.01
N GLY A 71 12.23 -4.19 -12.94
CA GLY A 71 11.85 -5.49 -13.54
C GLY A 71 10.60 -5.60 -14.40
N ALA A 72 9.93 -4.49 -14.75
CA ALA A 72 8.81 -4.56 -15.70
C ALA A 72 8.82 -3.33 -16.60
N GLY A 73 9.71 -3.36 -17.58
CA GLY A 73 9.92 -2.28 -18.54
C GLY A 73 10.92 -2.68 -19.62
N LYS A 74 10.76 -3.87 -20.21
CA LYS A 74 11.10 -4.19 -21.59
C LYS A 74 10.15 -5.27 -22.07
#